data_AF-A0A829PU76-F1
#
_entry.id   AF-A0A829PU76-F1
#
_cell.length_a   1.000
_cell.length_b   1.000
_cell.length_c   1.000
_cell.angle_alpha   90.00
_cell.angle_beta   90.00
_cell.angle_gamma   90.00
#
_symmetry.space_group_name_H-M   'P 1'
#
loop_
_entity.id
_entity.type
_entity.pdbx_description
1 polymer ?
#
loop_
_entity_poly.entity_id
_entity_poly.type
_entity_poly.pdbx_seq_one_letter_code
_entity_poly.pdbx_strand_id
1 'polypeptide(L)'
;MYDVSEPGQTTYHPVGVMAGISQPSGVSAPGRRMLVAGNIGTGPWAPRLAWLTPPIDDPAFLDSSAWEKLGQIKGGGDRENQLFALPAGGFGLLDANGSGDAHIGLKLFRTPQELVSEPMTVLIRNDPSDPRADDPFISRDPHKLLQPYGPQVVNITMNPDGTQTLYFLVSQWVTDPTRAYRTILYSIVLAPQYLSI
;
A
#
# COMPACT_ATOMS: atom_id res chain seq x y z
N MET A 1 -17.68 -1.21 -2.42
CA MET A 1 -17.13 -1.85 -1.21
C MET A 1 -17.83 -3.19 -1.03
N TYR A 2 -17.06 -4.23 -0.72
CA TYR A 2 -17.56 -5.57 -0.46
C TYR A 2 -17.18 -5.96 0.97
N ASP A 3 -18.06 -6.65 1.68
CA ASP A 3 -17.69 -7.32 2.92
C ASP A 3 -16.93 -8.59 2.58
N VAL A 4 -15.69 -8.69 3.05
CA VAL A 4 -14.80 -9.85 2.86
C VAL A 4 -14.34 -10.44 4.21
N SER A 5 -15.07 -10.16 5.29
CA SER A 5 -14.78 -10.68 6.63
C SER A 5 -14.72 -12.20 6.69
N GLU A 6 -15.43 -12.88 5.80
CA GLU A 6 -15.34 -14.32 5.55
C GLU A 6 -14.63 -14.60 4.20
N PRO A 7 -13.30 -14.73 4.18
CA PRO A 7 -12.56 -15.00 2.95
C PRO A 7 -12.92 -16.38 2.37
N GLY A 8 -13.03 -16.47 1.05
CA GLY A 8 -13.31 -17.71 0.32
C GLY A 8 -14.78 -17.94 -0.03
N GLN A 9 -15.64 -16.98 0.25
CA GLN A 9 -17.02 -16.95 -0.24
C GLN A 9 -17.07 -16.97 -1.77
N THR A 10 -18.01 -17.72 -2.35
CA THR A 10 -18.23 -17.77 -3.80
C THR A 10 -18.72 -16.43 -4.36
N THR A 11 -19.35 -15.61 -3.52
CA THR A 11 -19.79 -14.26 -3.85
C THR A 11 -19.69 -13.37 -2.63
N TYR A 12 -19.16 -12.15 -2.80
CA TYR A 12 -19.18 -11.13 -1.76
C TYR A 12 -20.33 -10.16 -1.99
N HIS A 13 -21.03 -9.78 -0.92
CA HIS A 13 -22.13 -8.83 -1.02
C HIS A 13 -21.60 -7.38 -1.03
N PRO A 14 -22.09 -6.53 -1.94
CA PRO A 14 -21.73 -5.12 -1.94
C PRO A 14 -22.36 -4.47 -0.71
N VAL A 15 -21.55 -3.79 0.10
CA VAL A 15 -22.02 -3.03 1.28
C VAL A 15 -22.25 -1.55 0.97
N GLY A 16 -21.80 -1.07 -0.19
CA GLY A 16 -22.06 0.29 -0.67
C GLY A 16 -20.98 0.82 -1.62
N VAL A 17 -21.13 2.10 -1.99
CA VAL A 17 -20.19 2.83 -2.86
C VAL A 17 -19.49 3.90 -2.02
N MET A 18 -18.17 3.93 -2.10
CA MET A 18 -17.36 5.02 -1.53
C MET A 18 -17.12 6.06 -2.61
N ALA A 19 -17.61 7.28 -2.43
CA ALA A 19 -17.47 8.35 -3.40
C ALA A 19 -16.24 9.23 -3.12
N GLY A 20 -15.63 9.76 -4.18
CA GLY A 20 -14.62 10.83 -4.08
C GLY A 20 -13.20 10.39 -3.74
N ILE A 21 -12.95 9.11 -3.45
CA ILE A 21 -11.62 8.57 -3.15
C ILE A 21 -11.26 7.53 -4.21
N SER A 22 -10.15 7.74 -4.89
CA SER A 22 -9.62 6.82 -5.91
C SER A 22 -8.58 5.89 -5.29
N GLN A 23 -8.59 4.62 -5.73
CA GLN A 23 -7.69 3.56 -5.27
C GLN A 23 -7.59 3.49 -3.72
N PRO A 24 -8.73 3.48 -2.99
CA PRO A 24 -8.68 3.42 -1.54
C PRO A 24 -8.12 2.07 -1.08
N SER A 25 -7.24 2.10 -0.09
CA SER A 25 -6.91 0.95 0.75
C SER A 25 -7.22 1.27 2.19
N GLY A 26 -7.54 0.25 2.99
CA GLY A 26 -7.93 0.46 4.38
C GLY A 26 -7.43 -0.65 5.30
N VAL A 27 -7.18 -0.28 6.55
CA VAL A 27 -6.78 -1.19 7.63
C VAL A 27 -7.59 -0.87 8.89
N SER A 28 -7.94 -1.90 9.66
CA SER A 28 -8.60 -1.73 10.96
C SER A 28 -7.74 -0.90 11.90
N ALA A 29 -8.34 0.08 12.58
CA ALA A 29 -7.70 0.98 13.52
C ALA A 29 -8.46 0.98 14.87
N PRO A 30 -7.82 1.44 15.97
CA PRO A 30 -8.47 1.51 17.28
C PRO A 30 -9.82 2.24 17.27
N GLY A 31 -10.71 1.84 18.18
CA GLY A 31 -12.06 2.42 18.29
C GLY A 31 -13.07 1.87 17.28
N ARG A 32 -12.81 0.67 16.72
CA ARG A 32 -13.63 0.05 15.66
C ARG A 32 -13.73 0.97 14.43
N ARG A 33 -12.64 1.64 14.05
CA ARG A 33 -12.57 2.54 12.89
C ARG A 33 -11.71 1.89 11.81
N MET A 34 -11.75 2.42 10.59
CA MET A 34 -10.78 2.08 9.55
C MET A 34 -9.90 3.30 9.24
N LEU A 35 -8.59 3.09 9.20
CA LEU A 35 -7.66 4.02 8.59
C LEU A 35 -7.67 3.77 7.09
N VAL A 36 -7.90 4.82 6.31
CA VAL A 36 -8.02 4.75 4.85
C VAL A 36 -6.98 5.65 4.21
N ALA A 37 -6.32 5.17 3.16
CA ALA A 37 -5.46 5.94 2.29
C ALA A 37 -5.97 5.86 0.86
N GLY A 38 -5.95 6.98 0.14
CA GLY A 38 -6.42 7.04 -1.24
C GLY A 38 -6.23 8.40 -1.87
N ASN A 39 -6.34 8.48 -3.19
CA ASN A 39 -6.09 9.71 -3.95
C ASN A 39 -7.38 10.53 -4.08
N ILE A 40 -7.25 11.86 -4.01
CA ILE A 40 -8.34 12.76 -4.44
C ILE A 40 -8.20 12.99 -5.94
N GLY A 41 -9.13 12.42 -6.72
CA GLY A 41 -9.09 12.41 -8.18
C GLY A 41 -8.32 11.21 -8.77
N THR A 42 -8.39 11.04 -10.09
CA THR A 42 -7.89 9.87 -10.84
C THR A 42 -6.70 10.18 -11.76
N GLY A 43 -6.07 11.33 -11.60
CA GLY A 43 -5.03 11.81 -12.51
C GLY A 43 -3.60 11.49 -12.05
N PRO A 44 -2.62 11.55 -12.97
CA PRO A 44 -1.21 11.65 -12.58
C PRO A 44 -1.05 12.80 -11.59
N TRP A 45 -0.21 12.63 -10.58
CA TRP A 45 0.02 13.59 -9.49
C TRP A 45 -1.16 13.83 -8.52
N ALA A 46 -2.25 13.05 -8.61
CA ALA A 46 -3.35 13.17 -7.65
C ALA A 46 -2.80 12.93 -6.22
N PRO A 47 -3.00 13.87 -5.28
CA PRO A 47 -2.38 13.76 -3.97
C PRO A 47 -2.95 12.54 -3.22
N ARG A 48 -2.09 11.82 -2.51
CA ARG A 48 -2.50 10.77 -1.59
C ARG A 48 -2.84 11.37 -0.23
N LEU A 49 -4.02 11.07 0.29
CA LEU A 49 -4.48 11.51 1.60
C LEU A 49 -4.85 10.33 2.49
N ALA A 50 -4.91 10.63 3.78
CA ALA A 50 -5.32 9.71 4.83
C ALA A 50 -6.57 10.22 5.54
N TRP A 51 -7.45 9.29 5.90
CA TRP A 51 -8.67 9.53 6.65
C TRP A 51 -8.87 8.45 7.71
N LEU A 52 -9.64 8.78 8.73
CA LEU A 52 -10.13 7.84 9.71
C LEU A 52 -11.66 7.83 9.66
N THR A 53 -12.26 6.70 9.33
CA THR A 53 -13.72 6.56 9.23
C THR A 53 -14.38 6.79 10.59
N PRO A 54 -15.69 7.05 10.68
CA PRO A 54 -16.46 6.75 11.89
C PRO A 54 -16.31 5.29 12.34
N PRO A 55 -16.78 4.92 13.54
CA PRO A 55 -16.89 3.51 13.94
C PRO A 55 -17.65 2.66 12.91
N ILE A 56 -17.36 1.36 12.76
CA ILE A 56 -17.95 0.54 11.69
C ILE A 56 -19.48 0.39 11.81
N ASP A 57 -20.01 0.53 13.01
CA ASP A 57 -21.44 0.48 13.32
C ASP A 57 -22.14 1.83 13.15
N ASP A 58 -21.39 2.89 12.83
CA ASP A 58 -21.95 4.20 12.50
C ASP A 58 -22.56 4.17 11.07
N PRO A 59 -23.81 4.63 10.88
CA PRO A 59 -24.42 4.73 9.55
C PRO A 59 -23.61 5.55 8.54
N ALA A 60 -22.79 6.50 8.99
CA ALA A 60 -21.92 7.33 8.18
C ALA A 60 -20.57 6.66 7.84
N PHE A 61 -20.35 5.41 8.22
CA PHE A 61 -19.10 4.68 7.97
C PHE A 61 -18.67 4.68 6.50
N LEU A 62 -19.61 4.57 5.56
CA LEU A 62 -19.33 4.60 4.11
C LEU A 62 -19.45 6.00 3.48
N ASP A 63 -19.84 7.02 4.26
CA ASP A 63 -19.92 8.41 3.81
C ASP A 63 -18.57 9.09 4.01
N SER A 64 -17.80 9.21 2.93
CA SER A 64 -16.48 9.83 2.95
C SER A 64 -16.47 11.31 3.36
N SER A 65 -17.62 12.00 3.32
CA SER A 65 -17.74 13.38 3.82
C SER A 65 -17.76 13.47 5.35
N ALA A 66 -18.13 12.38 6.03
CA ALA A 66 -18.14 12.27 7.49
C ALA A 66 -16.78 11.81 8.06
N TRP A 67 -15.81 11.49 7.22
CA TRP A 67 -14.54 10.95 7.64
C TRP A 67 -13.60 12.04 8.16
N GLU A 68 -12.87 11.71 9.22
CA GLU A 68 -11.85 12.58 9.78
C GLU A 68 -10.64 12.60 8.85
N LYS A 69 -10.37 13.75 8.22
CA LYS A 69 -9.21 13.94 7.36
C LYS A 69 -7.94 14.13 8.19
N LEU A 70 -7.02 13.17 8.11
CA LEU A 70 -5.74 13.23 8.84
C LEU A 70 -4.70 14.10 8.13
N GLY A 71 -4.78 14.17 6.79
CA GLY A 71 -3.92 15.03 5.98
C GLY A 71 -3.37 14.35 4.73
N GLN A 72 -2.38 15.00 4.11
CA GLN A 72 -1.69 14.48 2.93
C GLN A 72 -0.53 13.57 3.34
N ILE A 73 -0.41 12.40 2.72
CA ILE A 73 0.68 11.46 2.94
C ILE A 73 1.92 11.98 2.19
N LYS A 74 2.92 12.48 2.93
CA LYS A 74 4.18 12.94 2.34
C LYS A 74 4.95 11.79 1.71
N GLY A 75 5.49 12.01 0.51
CA GLY A 75 6.16 10.97 -0.27
C GLY A 75 5.21 9.93 -0.85
N GLY A 76 3.90 10.01 -0.57
CA GLY A 76 2.89 9.16 -1.18
C GLY A 76 2.71 9.50 -2.65
N GLY A 77 2.43 8.48 -3.46
CA GLY A 77 2.35 8.57 -4.90
C GLY A 77 0.93 8.72 -5.45
N ASP A 78 0.88 8.76 -6.77
CA ASP A 78 -0.31 8.92 -7.59
C ASP A 78 -0.83 7.60 -8.19
N ARG A 79 -0.37 6.45 -7.65
CA ARG A 79 -0.75 5.10 -8.10
C ARG A 79 -1.37 4.28 -6.96
N GLU A 80 -1.50 2.98 -7.15
CA GLU A 80 -2.09 2.05 -6.18
C GLU A 80 -1.31 2.00 -4.87
N ASN A 81 -1.99 1.57 -3.81
CA ASN A 81 -1.41 1.47 -2.48
C ASN A 81 -2.11 0.42 -1.64
N GLN A 82 -1.46 0.02 -0.56
CA GLN A 82 -2.04 -0.89 0.41
C GLN A 82 -1.58 -0.57 1.84
N LEU A 83 -2.54 -0.18 2.67
CA LEU A 83 -2.41 -0.19 4.12
C LEU A 83 -2.50 -1.61 4.67
N PHE A 84 -1.74 -1.88 5.74
CA PHE A 84 -1.73 -3.17 6.42
C PHE A 84 -1.40 -3.03 7.91
N ALA A 85 -1.80 -4.03 8.69
CA ALA A 85 -1.47 -4.12 10.11
C ALA A 85 -0.21 -4.97 10.30
N LEU A 86 0.62 -4.62 11.28
CA LEU A 86 1.80 -5.40 11.64
C LEU A 86 1.45 -6.38 12.77
N PRO A 87 1.88 -7.66 12.70
CA PRO A 87 1.77 -8.62 13.80
C PRO A 87 2.26 -8.12 15.16
N ALA A 88 3.37 -7.36 15.18
CA ALA A 88 3.92 -6.77 16.40
C ALA A 88 3.20 -5.49 16.86
N GLY A 89 2.10 -5.10 16.21
CA GLY A 89 1.40 -3.84 16.45
C GLY A 89 1.87 -2.70 15.53
N GLY A 90 1.01 -1.70 15.37
CA GLY A 90 1.18 -0.63 14.39
C GLY A 90 0.76 -1.04 12.99
N PHE A 91 1.25 -0.28 12.01
CA PHE A 91 0.76 -0.29 10.64
C PHE A 91 1.90 -0.13 9.65
N GLY A 92 1.61 -0.46 8.39
CA GLY A 92 2.41 -0.02 7.28
C GLY A 92 1.56 0.41 6.08
N LEU A 93 2.22 1.13 5.19
CA LEU A 93 1.71 1.53 3.89
C LEU A 93 2.74 1.13 2.84
N LEU A 94 2.35 0.26 1.89
CA LEU A 94 3.03 0.16 0.61
C LEU A 94 2.39 1.15 -0.37
N ASP A 95 3.21 1.93 -1.04
CA ASP A 95 2.77 3.04 -1.87
C ASP A 95 3.49 3.03 -3.22
N ALA A 96 2.75 3.07 -4.32
CA ALA A 96 3.32 3.32 -5.62
C ALA A 96 3.24 4.79 -6.01
N ASN A 97 4.37 5.30 -6.48
CA ASN A 97 4.48 6.57 -7.17
C ASN A 97 4.83 6.33 -8.64
N GLY A 98 4.00 6.85 -9.55
CA GLY A 98 4.21 6.74 -11.00
C GLY A 98 4.80 8.00 -11.63
N SER A 99 5.08 9.03 -10.83
CA SER A 99 5.38 10.38 -11.32
C SER A 99 6.67 10.95 -10.72
N GLY A 100 7.51 11.60 -11.53
CA GLY A 100 8.84 12.07 -11.09
C GLY A 100 9.78 10.89 -10.78
N ASP A 101 10.18 10.72 -9.51
CA ASP A 101 10.93 9.55 -9.02
C ASP A 101 9.95 8.39 -8.82
N ALA A 102 9.61 7.66 -9.87
CA ALA A 102 8.67 6.54 -9.78
C ALA A 102 9.27 5.39 -8.95
N HIS A 103 8.52 4.87 -7.99
CA HIS A 103 9.00 3.87 -7.03
C HIS A 103 7.88 3.14 -6.29
N ILE A 104 8.25 2.06 -5.58
CA ILE A 104 7.48 1.50 -4.47
C ILE A 104 8.13 1.94 -3.17
N GLY A 105 7.33 2.58 -2.32
CA GLY A 105 7.72 3.08 -1.01
C GLY A 105 7.03 2.30 0.11
N LEU A 106 7.66 2.34 1.28
CA LEU A 106 7.15 1.80 2.53
C LEU A 106 7.13 2.89 3.59
N LYS A 107 5.99 3.05 4.26
CA LYS A 107 5.92 3.69 5.58
C LYS A 107 5.59 2.66 6.64
N LEU A 108 6.16 2.84 7.81
CA LEU A 108 5.83 2.11 9.03
C LEU A 108 5.50 3.14 10.10
N PHE A 109 4.43 2.93 10.85
CA PHE A 109 3.89 3.91 11.79
C PHE A 109 3.04 3.23 12.86
N ARG A 110 2.87 3.85 14.02
CA ARG A 110 2.20 3.26 15.20
C ARG A 110 0.78 3.75 15.38
N THR A 111 0.50 5.00 15.01
CA THR A 111 -0.82 5.61 15.15
C THR A 111 -1.35 6.10 13.79
N PRO A 112 -2.67 6.16 13.57
CA PRO A 112 -3.21 6.70 12.33
C PRO A 112 -2.66 8.08 11.95
N GLN A 113 -2.42 8.95 12.94
CA GLN A 113 -1.89 10.29 12.75
C GLN A 113 -0.44 10.29 12.23
N GLU A 114 0.37 9.30 12.59
CA GLU A 114 1.76 9.20 12.15
C GLU A 114 1.89 8.91 10.65
N LEU A 115 0.86 8.34 10.00
CA LEU A 115 0.88 8.05 8.55
C LEU A 115 1.27 9.26 7.69
N VAL A 116 0.81 10.45 8.07
CA VAL A 116 1.06 11.68 7.30
C VAL A 116 2.46 12.27 7.57
N SER A 117 3.06 11.97 8.71
CA SER A 117 4.35 12.55 9.15
C SER A 117 5.55 11.63 8.94
N GLU A 118 5.37 10.30 9.06
CA GLU A 118 6.47 9.34 8.97
C GLU A 118 7.11 9.35 7.57
N PRO A 119 8.43 9.14 7.47
CA PRO A 119 9.13 9.15 6.21
C PRO A 119 8.79 7.94 5.35
N MET A 120 8.79 8.15 4.03
CA MET A 120 8.71 7.06 3.06
C MET A 120 10.11 6.47 2.82
N THR A 121 10.27 5.18 3.04
CA THR A 121 11.46 4.43 2.63
C THR A 121 11.25 3.87 1.23
N VAL A 122 12.08 4.26 0.26
CA VAL A 122 12.02 3.68 -1.08
C VAL A 122 12.57 2.25 -1.06
N LEU A 123 11.75 1.28 -1.46
CA LEU A 123 12.12 -0.13 -1.53
C LEU A 123 12.60 -0.53 -2.93
N ILE A 124 11.86 -0.08 -3.96
CA ILE A 124 12.08 -0.43 -5.36
C ILE A 124 12.00 0.84 -6.19
N ARG A 125 13.07 1.16 -6.94
CA ARG A 125 13.13 2.31 -7.84
C ARG A 125 12.75 1.92 -9.26
N ASN A 126 12.16 2.86 -9.98
CA ASN A 126 11.99 2.76 -11.43
C ASN A 126 13.35 2.88 -12.15
N ASP A 127 13.94 1.74 -12.50
CA ASP A 127 15.21 1.70 -13.22
C ASP A 127 15.29 0.42 -14.09
N PRO A 128 15.38 0.52 -15.42
CA PRO A 128 15.51 -0.62 -16.32
C PRO A 128 16.96 -1.09 -16.55
N SER A 129 17.96 -0.50 -15.88
CA SER A 129 19.37 -0.84 -16.07
C SER A 129 19.75 -2.22 -15.50
N ASP A 130 20.89 -2.73 -15.97
CA ASP A 130 21.48 -4.01 -15.55
C ASP A 130 20.51 -5.21 -15.56
N PRO A 131 19.90 -5.52 -16.72
CA PRO A 131 19.01 -6.66 -16.82
C PRO A 131 19.73 -7.98 -16.55
N ARG A 132 18.99 -8.96 -16.03
CA ARG A 132 19.46 -10.33 -15.96
C ARG A 132 19.67 -10.88 -17.38
N ALA A 133 20.65 -11.78 -17.52
CA ALA A 133 20.94 -12.39 -18.82
C ALA A 133 19.83 -13.35 -19.28
N ASP A 134 19.12 -13.95 -18.33
CA ASP A 134 18.02 -14.90 -18.56
C ASP A 134 16.63 -14.24 -18.62
N ASP A 135 16.49 -13.01 -18.10
CA ASP A 135 15.26 -12.22 -18.20
C ASP A 135 15.59 -10.73 -18.37
N PRO A 136 15.49 -10.17 -19.60
CA PRO A 136 15.87 -8.79 -19.88
C PRO A 136 14.94 -7.74 -19.26
N PHE A 137 13.87 -8.16 -18.59
CA PHE A 137 12.88 -7.27 -17.96
C PHE A 137 13.05 -7.18 -16.45
N ILE A 138 13.90 -8.03 -15.87
CA ILE A 138 14.21 -8.07 -14.45
C ILE A 138 15.64 -7.61 -14.26
N SER A 139 15.82 -6.58 -13.43
CA SER A 139 17.15 -6.12 -13.01
C SER A 139 17.86 -7.19 -12.17
N ARG A 140 19.19 -7.24 -12.25
CA ARG A 140 20.01 -8.04 -11.31
C ARG A 140 19.99 -7.44 -9.91
N ASP A 141 19.85 -6.12 -9.80
CA ASP A 141 19.62 -5.42 -8.53
C ASP A 141 18.13 -5.56 -8.15
N PRO A 142 17.80 -6.22 -7.02
CA PRO A 142 16.43 -6.42 -6.57
C PRO A 142 15.73 -5.13 -6.15
N HIS A 143 16.45 -4.02 -5.96
CA HIS A 143 15.85 -2.72 -5.64
C HIS A 143 15.45 -1.92 -6.87
N LYS A 144 15.45 -2.55 -8.06
CA LYS A 144 15.09 -1.91 -9.33
C LYS A 144 14.05 -2.73 -10.06
N LEU A 145 13.06 -2.03 -10.60
CA LEU A 145 12.06 -2.61 -11.48
C LEU A 145 11.59 -1.52 -12.44
N LEU A 146 11.44 -1.82 -13.73
CA LEU A 146 10.93 -0.85 -14.69
C LEU A 146 9.46 -0.53 -14.41
N GLN A 147 9.15 0.76 -14.18
CA GLN A 147 7.79 1.28 -13.94
C GLN A 147 6.99 0.45 -12.92
N PRO A 148 7.46 0.36 -11.67
CA PRO A 148 6.80 -0.47 -10.67
C PRO A 148 5.47 0.16 -10.25
N TYR A 149 4.43 -0.67 -10.07
CA TYR A 149 3.10 -0.24 -9.64
C TYR A 149 2.35 -1.39 -8.94
N GLY A 150 1.14 -1.10 -8.44
CA GLY A 150 0.26 -2.14 -7.88
C GLY A 150 0.87 -2.96 -6.74
N PRO A 151 1.48 -2.34 -5.70
CA PRO A 151 2.02 -3.11 -4.60
C PRO A 151 0.89 -3.83 -3.85
N GLN A 152 1.08 -5.11 -3.56
CA GLN A 152 0.10 -5.91 -2.85
C GLN A 152 0.76 -6.72 -1.72
N VAL A 153 0.32 -6.52 -0.48
CA VAL A 153 0.71 -7.36 0.66
C VAL A 153 0.14 -8.75 0.47
N VAL A 154 1.00 -9.76 0.51
CA VAL A 154 0.64 -11.18 0.45
C VAL A 154 0.54 -11.75 1.86
N ASN A 155 1.57 -11.51 2.67
CA ASN A 155 1.67 -12.03 4.02
C ASN A 155 2.66 -11.22 4.85
N ILE A 156 2.50 -11.25 6.17
CA ILE A 156 3.45 -10.71 7.13
C ILE A 156 3.64 -11.74 8.23
N THR A 157 4.87 -12.20 8.41
CA THR A 157 5.19 -13.26 9.37
C THR A 157 6.10 -12.74 10.47
N MET A 158 5.83 -13.18 11.70
CA MET A 158 6.75 -13.00 12.82
C MET A 158 7.89 -14.01 12.72
N ASN A 159 9.14 -13.54 12.78
CA ASN A 159 10.32 -14.39 12.78
C ASN A 159 10.69 -14.81 14.22
N PRO A 160 11.45 -15.91 14.41
CA PRO A 160 11.83 -16.39 15.74
C PRO A 160 12.71 -15.42 16.55
N ASP A 161 13.46 -14.55 15.87
CA ASP A 161 14.32 -13.52 16.48
C ASP A 161 13.54 -12.25 16.86
N GLY A 162 12.22 -12.27 16.69
CA GLY A 162 11.38 -11.12 16.96
C GLY A 162 11.39 -10.07 15.85
N THR A 163 11.96 -10.31 14.66
CA THR A 163 11.76 -9.45 13.49
C THR A 163 10.49 -9.82 12.71
N GLN A 164 10.04 -9.00 11.76
CA GLN A 164 8.89 -9.31 10.90
C GLN A 164 9.33 -9.41 9.45
N THR A 165 8.84 -10.40 8.71
CA THR A 165 9.06 -10.49 7.25
C THR A 165 7.79 -10.08 6.52
N LEU A 166 7.88 -9.03 5.70
CA LEU A 166 6.82 -8.60 4.79
C LEU A 166 7.03 -9.26 3.42
N TYR A 167 6.03 -10.00 2.97
CA TYR A 167 5.93 -10.54 1.62
C TYR A 167 4.92 -9.73 0.82
N PHE A 168 5.35 -9.21 -0.33
CA PHE A 168 4.49 -8.38 -1.16
C PHE A 168 4.78 -8.56 -2.64
N LEU A 169 3.76 -8.40 -3.46
CA LEU A 169 3.85 -8.39 -4.91
C LEU A 169 4.04 -6.95 -5.40
N VAL A 170 4.78 -6.80 -6.49
CA VAL A 170 4.81 -5.55 -7.26
C VAL A 170 4.68 -5.90 -8.73
N SER A 171 3.83 -5.15 -9.42
CA SER A 171 3.61 -5.33 -10.85
C SER A 171 4.47 -4.35 -11.66
N GLN A 172 4.79 -4.77 -12.87
CA GLN A 172 5.57 -3.99 -13.82
C GLN A 172 4.63 -3.39 -14.87
N TRP A 173 4.56 -2.06 -14.96
CA TRP A 173 3.76 -1.43 -16.00
C TRP A 173 4.57 -1.42 -17.27
N VAL A 174 4.10 -2.07 -18.33
CA VAL A 174 4.84 -2.12 -19.59
C VAL A 174 3.97 -1.65 -20.73
N THR A 175 4.36 -0.53 -21.34
CA THR A 175 3.64 0.08 -22.48
C THR A 175 4.01 -0.53 -23.82
N ASP A 176 5.11 -1.29 -23.87
CA ASP A 176 5.57 -2.00 -25.07
C ASP A 176 4.78 -3.31 -25.23
N PRO A 177 4.01 -3.47 -26.32
CA PRO A 177 3.16 -4.65 -26.53
C PRO A 177 3.97 -5.94 -26.78
N THR A 178 5.27 -5.85 -27.03
CA THR A 178 6.15 -7.02 -27.16
C THR A 178 6.63 -7.56 -25.82
N ARG A 179 6.34 -6.83 -24.73
CA ARG A 179 6.74 -7.19 -23.37
C ARG A 179 5.54 -7.69 -22.60
N ALA A 180 5.76 -8.66 -21.74
CA ALA A 180 4.71 -9.21 -20.92
C ALA A 180 4.75 -8.57 -19.52
N TYR A 181 3.56 -8.26 -19.00
CA TYR A 181 3.40 -7.83 -17.62
C TYR A 181 4.00 -8.87 -16.67
N ARG A 182 4.65 -8.39 -15.62
CA ARG A 182 5.26 -9.22 -14.59
C ARG A 182 4.74 -8.77 -13.24
N THR A 183 4.48 -9.74 -12.39
CA THR A 183 4.24 -9.52 -10.97
C THR A 183 5.29 -10.31 -10.21
N ILE A 184 6.08 -9.61 -9.41
CA ILE A 184 7.24 -10.17 -8.73
C ILE A 184 6.95 -10.20 -7.24
N LEU A 185 7.23 -11.33 -6.60
CA LEU A 185 7.18 -11.48 -5.16
C LEU A 185 8.48 -10.97 -4.54
N TYR A 186 8.36 -10.00 -3.64
CA TYR A 186 9.42 -9.47 -2.81
C TYR A 186 9.24 -9.93 -1.37
N SER A 187 10.36 -10.06 -0.66
CA SER A 187 10.40 -10.28 0.78
C SER A 187 11.40 -9.32 1.40
N ILE A 188 11.00 -8.61 2.45
CA ILE A 188 11.91 -7.76 3.23
C ILE A 188 11.76 -8.06 4.72
N VAL A 189 12.87 -8.00 5.44
CA VAL A 189 12.87 -8.07 6.91
C VAL A 189 12.71 -6.66 7.44
N LEU A 190 11.65 -6.44 8.21
CA LEU A 190 11.38 -5.20 8.93
C LEU A 190 12.17 -5.23 10.24
N ALA A 191 13.09 -4.28 10.37
CA ALA A 191 14.05 -4.26 11.47
C ALA A 191 13.40 -3.93 12.84
N PRO A 192 14.01 -4.35 13.96
CA PRO A 192 13.44 -4.20 15.31
C PRO A 192 13.11 -2.79 15.76
N GLN A 193 13.78 -1.76 15.20
CA GLN A 193 13.47 -0.36 15.52
C GLN A 193 12.03 0.04 15.14
N TYR A 194 11.39 -0.70 14.23
CA TYR A 194 9.97 -0.54 13.90
C TYR A 194 9.04 -1.34 14.83
N LEU A 195 9.60 -2.07 15.81
CA LEU A 195 8.91 -2.97 16.75
C LEU A 195 8.94 -2.47 18.20
N SER A 196 9.68 -1.40 18.48
CA SER A 196 9.76 -0.86 19.84
C SER A 196 8.47 -0.10 20.14
N ILE A 197 7.58 -0.69 20.95
CA ILE A 197 6.42 -0.02 21.57
C ILE A 197 6.90 0.64 22.86
#